data_AF-A0A7V8AKF9-F1
#
_entry.id   AF-A0A7V8AKF9-F1
#
_cell.length_a   1.000
_cell.length_b   1.000
_cell.length_c   1.000
_cell.angle_alpha   90.00
_cell.angle_beta   90.00
_cell.angle_gamma   90.00
#
_symmetry.space_group_name_H-M   'P 1'
#
loop_
_entity.id
_entity.type
_entity.pdbx_description
1 polymer ?
#
loop_
_entity_poly.entity_id
_entity_poly.type
_entity_poly.pdbx_seq_one_letter_code
_entity_poly.pdbx_strand_id
1 'polypeptide(L)'
;MIMQVTLVKRRRHILNTALRETVVTGVLAMVLAVPFLGLKATNAGIGLKLETRWSMAALAVGLAMIGRILLVLWRERRHKPLPIGRMMTSLSNFLPERSLFWIGGAGTLFAFLLPVLFPSRYVVDTATTLLIYVMLGWGLNIVVGLAGLLDLGYVAFYAVGAYSYALLSTQFGWSFWLCLPVAGLLAAAFGILLGFPVLRLRGDYLAIVTLGFGEIIRVVLTNWSEVTNGSQGIAGISRPSFFGLPFVPEGTASSSLSFSEF
;
A
#
# COMPACT_ATOMS: atom_id res chain seq x y z
N MET A 1 14.40 -49.64 2.10
CA MET A 1 14.80 -48.92 0.85
C MET A 1 13.75 -47.91 0.38
N ILE A 2 12.45 -48.26 0.35
CA ILE A 2 11.36 -47.38 -0.15
C ILE A 2 11.20 -46.07 0.67
N MET A 3 11.36 -46.12 1.99
CA MET A 3 11.22 -44.93 2.87
C MET A 3 12.30 -43.86 2.63
N GLN A 4 13.53 -44.26 2.32
CA GLN A 4 14.65 -43.35 2.00
C GLN A 4 14.41 -42.61 0.67
N VAL A 5 13.88 -43.31 -0.34
CA VAL A 5 13.56 -42.74 -1.65
C VAL A 5 12.43 -41.70 -1.55
N THR A 6 11.39 -41.98 -0.76
CA THR A 6 10.28 -41.04 -0.53
C THR A 6 10.73 -39.77 0.20
N LEU A 7 11.63 -39.89 1.18
CA LEU A 7 12.19 -38.75 1.90
C LEU A 7 13.07 -37.86 1.00
N VAL A 8 13.89 -38.46 0.14
CA VAL A 8 14.72 -37.71 -0.82
C VAL A 8 13.87 -36.99 -1.86
N LYS A 9 12.83 -37.66 -2.39
CA LYS A 9 11.89 -37.06 -3.36
C LYS A 9 11.11 -35.90 -2.74
N ARG A 10 10.66 -36.04 -1.50
CA ARG A 10 10.01 -34.96 -0.73
C ARG A 10 10.96 -33.79 -0.48
N ARG A 11 12.21 -34.05 -0.08
CA ARG A 11 13.22 -33.00 0.18
C ARG A 11 13.58 -32.21 -1.07
N ARG A 12 13.74 -32.87 -2.22
CA ARG A 12 13.98 -32.19 -3.52
C ARG A 12 12.79 -31.35 -3.96
N HIS A 13 11.56 -31.84 -3.77
CA HIS A 13 10.38 -31.07 -4.11
C HIS A 13 10.30 -29.77 -3.29
N ILE A 14 10.51 -29.85 -1.98
CA ILE A 14 10.51 -28.69 -1.07
C ILE A 14 11.58 -27.67 -1.49
N LEU A 15 12.79 -28.15 -1.79
CA LEU A 15 13.90 -27.28 -2.18
C LEU A 15 13.60 -26.53 -3.49
N ASN A 16 13.05 -27.21 -4.49
CA ASN A 16 12.70 -26.59 -5.78
C ASN A 16 11.58 -25.55 -5.63
N THR A 17 10.56 -25.85 -4.82
CA THR A 17 9.47 -24.90 -4.54
C THR A 17 9.98 -23.68 -3.78
N ALA A 18 10.80 -23.89 -2.75
CA ALA A 18 11.42 -22.81 -1.98
C ALA A 18 12.31 -21.91 -2.84
N LEU A 19 13.12 -22.51 -3.71
CA LEU A 19 14.02 -21.76 -4.60
C LEU A 19 13.23 -20.92 -5.61
N ARG A 20 12.22 -21.50 -6.26
CA ARG A 20 11.36 -20.77 -7.21
C ARG A 20 10.63 -19.61 -6.54
N GLU A 21 10.01 -19.83 -5.38
CA GLU A 21 9.28 -18.78 -4.66
C GLU A 21 10.21 -17.66 -4.17
N THR A 22 11.41 -18.00 -3.70
CA THR A 22 12.39 -17.01 -3.22
C THR A 22 12.94 -16.18 -4.37
N VAL A 23 13.24 -16.79 -5.52
CA VAL A 23 13.73 -16.07 -6.70
C VAL A 23 12.67 -15.10 -7.22
N VAL A 24 11.42 -15.54 -7.37
CA VAL A 24 10.32 -14.65 -7.80
C VAL A 24 10.13 -13.50 -6.82
N THR A 25 10.16 -13.79 -5.52
CA THR A 25 10.04 -12.75 -4.48
C THR A 25 11.22 -11.79 -4.50
N GLY A 26 12.44 -12.28 -4.68
CA GLY A 26 13.66 -11.47 -4.77
C GLY A 26 13.65 -10.54 -5.99
N VAL A 27 13.22 -11.04 -7.16
CA VAL A 27 13.07 -10.23 -8.38
C VAL A 27 12.02 -9.15 -8.18
N LEU A 28 10.83 -9.49 -7.66
CA LEU A 28 9.79 -8.51 -7.37
C LEU A 28 10.25 -7.47 -6.34
N ALA A 29 10.89 -7.90 -5.26
CA ALA A 29 11.43 -7.01 -4.25
C ALA A 29 12.49 -6.08 -4.82
N MET A 30 13.33 -6.55 -5.75
CA MET A 30 14.34 -5.72 -6.41
C MET A 30 13.69 -4.66 -7.30
N VAL A 31 12.71 -5.05 -8.12
CA VAL A 31 11.97 -4.14 -9.01
C VAL A 31 11.31 -3.01 -8.22
N LEU A 32 10.80 -3.31 -7.02
CA LEU A 32 10.18 -2.30 -6.14
C LEU A 32 11.20 -1.53 -5.30
N ALA A 33 12.22 -2.19 -4.73
CA ALA A 33 13.15 -1.56 -3.79
C ALA A 33 14.08 -0.55 -4.47
N VAL A 34 14.48 -0.78 -5.73
CA VAL A 34 15.39 0.12 -6.44
C VAL A 34 14.79 1.53 -6.63
N PRO A 35 13.58 1.72 -7.18
CA PRO A 35 13.01 3.06 -7.34
C PRO A 35 12.62 3.70 -6.00
N PHE A 36 12.09 2.93 -5.04
CA PHE A 36 11.57 3.49 -3.79
C PHE A 36 12.66 3.74 -2.72
N LEU A 37 13.67 2.87 -2.62
CA LEU A 37 14.68 2.91 -1.56
C LEU A 37 16.08 3.22 -2.09
N GLY A 38 16.37 2.86 -3.35
CA GLY A 38 17.70 3.00 -3.95
C GLY A 38 18.01 4.40 -4.48
N LEU A 39 17.00 5.17 -4.87
CA LEU A 39 17.17 6.49 -5.47
C LEU A 39 16.70 7.59 -4.50
N LYS A 40 17.62 8.42 -4.04
CA LYS A 40 17.30 9.63 -3.27
C LYS A 40 17.73 10.86 -4.06
N ALA A 41 16.77 11.67 -4.48
CA ALA A 41 17.06 12.99 -5.02
C ALA A 41 17.29 13.95 -3.84
N THR A 42 18.50 14.47 -3.68
CA THR A 42 18.82 15.52 -2.71
C THR A 42 19.07 16.83 -3.44
N ASN A 43 18.55 17.93 -2.91
CA ASN A 43 18.77 19.26 -3.48
C ASN A 43 20.19 19.71 -3.14
N ALA A 44 21.01 19.92 -4.18
CA ALA A 44 22.38 20.41 -4.07
C ALA A 44 22.48 21.85 -4.59
N GLY A 45 21.68 22.76 -4.01
CA GLY A 45 21.68 24.19 -4.33
C GLY A 45 21.05 24.54 -5.68
N ILE A 46 21.72 24.22 -6.79
CA ILE A 46 21.31 24.61 -8.15
C ILE A 46 20.89 23.37 -9.00
N GLY A 47 20.92 22.16 -8.42
CA GLY A 47 20.51 20.95 -9.12
C GLY A 47 20.09 19.80 -8.21
N LEU A 48 19.42 18.81 -8.81
CA LEU A 48 19.07 17.56 -8.17
C LEU A 48 20.27 16.62 -8.21
N LYS A 49 20.84 16.29 -7.06
CA LYS A 49 21.88 15.25 -6.96
C LYS A 49 21.22 13.93 -6.61
N LEU A 50 21.37 12.94 -7.49
CA LEU A 50 20.91 11.58 -7.25
C LEU A 50 21.92 10.86 -6.35
N GLU A 51 21.59 10.75 -5.07
CA GLU A 51 22.31 9.89 -4.13
C GLU A 51 21.78 8.46 -4.28
N THR A 52 22.66 7.54 -4.67
CA THR A 52 22.31 6.12 -4.77
C THR A 52 22.55 5.43 -3.43
N ARG A 53 21.51 4.79 -2.90
CA ARG A 53 21.52 4.09 -1.61
C ARG A 53 21.35 2.58 -1.78
N TRP A 54 22.27 1.98 -2.54
CA TRP A 54 22.24 0.55 -2.85
C TRP A 54 22.24 -0.35 -1.60
N SER A 55 22.85 0.10 -0.49
CA SER A 55 22.86 -0.64 0.77
C SER A 55 21.46 -0.87 1.34
N MET A 56 20.59 0.15 1.32
CA MET A 56 19.22 0.04 1.83
C MET A 56 18.33 -0.80 0.90
N ALA A 57 18.49 -0.64 -0.41
CA ALA A 57 17.76 -1.46 -1.38
C ALA A 57 18.17 -2.94 -1.29
N ALA A 58 19.47 -3.23 -1.20
CA ALA A 58 19.98 -4.59 -1.05
C ALA A 58 19.52 -5.24 0.27
N LEU A 59 19.51 -4.47 1.37
CA LEU A 59 19.04 -4.94 2.67
C LEU A 59 17.54 -5.29 2.61
N ALA A 60 16.72 -4.44 1.99
CA ALA A 60 15.29 -4.71 1.82
C ALA A 60 15.02 -5.98 1.00
N VAL A 61 15.74 -6.18 -0.11
CA VAL A 61 15.65 -7.39 -0.93
C VAL A 61 16.10 -8.62 -0.13
N GLY A 62 17.21 -8.51 0.59
CA GLY A 62 17.73 -9.57 1.46
C GLY A 62 16.72 -9.99 2.53
N LEU A 63 16.12 -9.01 3.23
CA LEU A 63 15.07 -9.28 4.22
C LEU A 63 13.83 -9.91 3.60
N ALA A 64 13.38 -9.46 2.43
CA ALA A 64 12.24 -10.05 1.74
C ALA A 64 12.51 -11.52 1.35
N MET A 65 13.71 -11.81 0.85
CA MET A 65 14.13 -13.19 0.51
C MET A 65 14.24 -14.07 1.76
N ILE A 66 14.89 -13.59 2.82
CA ILE A 66 15.01 -14.32 4.09
C ILE A 66 13.63 -14.59 4.70
N GLY A 67 12.77 -13.56 4.73
CA GLY A 67 11.39 -13.68 5.21
C GLY A 67 10.61 -14.71 4.40
N ARG A 68 10.74 -14.72 3.07
CA ARG A 68 10.09 -15.71 2.20
C ARG A 68 10.60 -17.12 2.46
N ILE A 69 11.92 -17.31 2.61
CA ILE A 69 12.53 -18.61 2.93
C ILE A 69 12.01 -19.13 4.27
N LEU A 70 12.01 -18.28 5.31
CA LEU A 70 11.50 -18.64 6.64
C LEU A 70 10.02 -19.03 6.59
N LEU A 71 9.19 -18.31 5.83
CA LEU A 71 7.77 -18.64 5.65
C LEU A 71 7.58 -19.98 4.93
N VAL A 72 8.35 -20.28 3.88
CA VAL A 72 8.25 -21.56 3.17
C VAL A 72 8.66 -22.71 4.09
N LEU A 73 9.76 -22.56 4.84
CA LEU A 73 10.21 -23.56 5.81
C LEU A 73 9.20 -23.76 6.94
N TRP A 74 8.54 -22.69 7.40
CA TRP A 74 7.50 -22.75 8.41
C TRP A 74 6.21 -23.40 7.89
N ARG A 75 5.77 -23.06 6.67
CA ARG A 75 4.60 -23.66 6.00
C ARG A 75 4.75 -25.18 5.85
N GLU A 76 5.92 -25.62 5.43
CA GLU A 76 6.21 -27.04 5.20
C GLU A 76 6.31 -27.86 6.49
N ARG A 77 6.67 -27.23 7.62
CA ARG A 77 6.59 -27.85 8.94
C ARG A 77 5.15 -28.05 9.44
N ARG A 78 4.15 -27.35 8.86
CA ARG A 78 2.79 -27.29 9.43
C ARG A 78 1.65 -27.95 8.62
N HIS A 79 1.82 -28.38 7.36
CA HIS A 79 0.72 -29.01 6.60
C HIS A 79 0.89 -30.52 6.34
N LYS A 80 -0.04 -31.31 6.93
CA LYS A 80 -0.54 -32.58 6.36
C LYS A 80 -1.55 -32.23 5.25
N PRO A 81 -1.55 -32.90 4.09
CA PRO A 81 -2.48 -32.56 3.00
C PRO A 81 -3.92 -32.91 3.40
N LEU A 82 -4.85 -31.96 3.23
CA LEU A 82 -6.28 -32.18 3.47
C LEU A 82 -7.06 -32.17 2.14
N PRO A 83 -8.11 -32.99 2.01
CA PRO A 83 -8.89 -33.16 0.78
C PRO A 83 -9.75 -31.94 0.43
N ILE A 84 -9.84 -31.68 -0.87
CA ILE A 84 -10.40 -30.50 -1.56
C ILE A 84 -11.87 -30.17 -1.20
N GLY A 85 -12.64 -31.13 -0.67
CA GLY A 85 -14.07 -30.97 -0.36
C GLY A 85 -14.43 -30.12 0.87
N ARG A 86 -13.47 -29.71 1.71
CA ARG A 86 -13.72 -28.89 2.93
C ARG A 86 -13.20 -27.44 2.82
N MET A 87 -12.91 -26.97 1.61
CA MET A 87 -12.26 -25.68 1.35
C MET A 87 -13.06 -24.46 1.85
N MET A 88 -14.40 -24.49 1.83
CA MET A 88 -15.23 -23.37 2.30
C MET A 88 -15.38 -23.27 3.83
N THR A 89 -15.23 -24.36 4.59
CA THR A 89 -15.39 -24.35 6.07
C THR A 89 -14.07 -24.19 6.82
N SER A 90 -12.94 -24.17 6.11
CA SER A 90 -11.62 -24.23 6.73
C SER A 90 -10.84 -22.91 6.66
N LEU A 91 -11.33 -21.89 5.93
CA LEU A 91 -10.70 -20.56 5.91
C LEU A 91 -10.72 -19.87 7.28
N SER A 92 -11.72 -20.13 8.13
CA SER A 92 -11.77 -19.62 9.51
C SER A 92 -10.84 -20.36 10.49
N ASN A 93 -10.36 -21.56 10.14
CA ASN A 93 -9.52 -22.40 11.00
C ASN A 93 -8.04 -22.43 10.59
N PHE A 94 -7.66 -21.85 9.44
CA PHE A 94 -6.31 -21.98 8.88
C PHE A 94 -5.29 -20.97 9.39
N LEU A 95 -5.72 -19.95 10.12
CA LEU A 95 -4.86 -19.05 10.88
C LEU A 95 -5.50 -18.99 12.26
N PRO A 96 -4.88 -19.49 13.35
CA PRO A 96 -5.45 -19.23 14.67
C PRO A 96 -5.56 -17.71 14.76
N GLU A 97 -6.75 -17.16 15.00
CA GLU A 97 -6.99 -15.71 15.02
C GLU A 97 -5.89 -14.98 15.79
N ARG A 98 -5.42 -15.64 16.85
CA ARG A 98 -4.29 -15.23 17.68
C ARG A 98 -3.00 -14.97 16.91
N SER A 99 -2.54 -15.85 16.00
CA SER A 99 -1.30 -15.60 15.25
C SER A 99 -1.43 -14.50 14.21
N LEU A 100 -2.61 -14.37 13.58
CA LEU A 100 -2.85 -13.26 12.66
C LEU A 100 -2.84 -11.93 13.40
N PHE A 101 -3.45 -11.91 14.59
CA PHE A 101 -3.43 -10.79 15.51
C PHE A 101 -2.01 -10.45 16.00
N TRP A 102 -1.17 -11.44 16.33
CA TRP A 102 0.22 -11.19 16.72
C TRP A 102 1.08 -10.69 15.56
N ILE A 103 0.91 -11.21 14.34
CA ILE A 103 1.65 -10.75 13.15
C ILE A 103 1.20 -9.33 12.78
N GLY A 104 -0.12 -9.07 12.75
CA GLY A 104 -0.67 -7.74 12.50
C GLY A 104 -0.30 -6.75 13.60
N GLY A 105 -0.33 -7.17 14.86
CA GLY A 105 0.07 -6.39 16.02
C GLY A 105 1.57 -6.06 16.00
N ALA A 106 2.43 -7.03 15.68
CA ALA A 106 3.87 -6.78 15.52
C ALA A 106 4.16 -5.83 14.35
N GLY A 107 3.45 -5.97 13.22
CA GLY A 107 3.55 -5.06 12.08
C GLY A 107 3.11 -3.64 12.42
N THR A 108 2.01 -3.50 13.16
CA THR A 108 1.50 -2.21 13.63
C THR A 108 2.47 -1.55 14.60
N LEU A 109 2.96 -2.31 15.59
CA LEU A 109 3.95 -1.85 16.56
C LEU A 109 5.25 -1.42 15.88
N PHE A 110 5.72 -2.18 14.88
CA PHE A 110 6.87 -1.79 14.07
C PHE A 110 6.61 -0.47 13.31
N ALA A 111 5.44 -0.30 12.71
CA ALA A 111 5.08 0.95 12.02
C ALA A 111 5.08 2.17 12.96
N PHE A 112 4.61 2.01 14.20
CA PHE A 112 4.67 3.07 15.22
C PHE A 112 6.08 3.33 15.76
N LEU A 113 6.94 2.31 15.84
CA LEU A 113 8.33 2.45 16.28
C LEU A 113 9.26 2.99 15.18
N LEU A 114 8.89 2.85 13.91
CA LEU A 114 9.72 3.25 12.77
C LEU A 114 10.15 4.74 12.84
N PRO A 115 9.26 5.72 13.10
CA PRO A 115 9.65 7.13 13.21
C PRO A 115 10.56 7.41 14.42
N VAL A 116 10.44 6.62 15.48
CA VAL A 116 11.26 6.74 16.69
C VAL A 116 12.66 6.17 16.47
N LEU A 117 12.77 5.04 15.77
CA LEU A 117 14.04 4.38 15.47
C LEU A 117 14.81 5.08 14.34
N PHE A 118 14.10 5.69 13.39
CA PHE A 118 14.68 6.37 12.23
C PHE A 118 14.03 7.76 12.03
N PRO A 119 14.48 8.80 12.77
CA PRO A 119 13.93 10.16 12.71
C PRO A 119 14.34 10.93 11.43
N SER A 120 14.30 10.27 10.28
CA SER A 120 14.56 10.87 8.98
C SER A 120 13.25 11.06 8.22
N ARG A 121 12.95 12.30 7.83
CA ARG A 121 11.76 12.64 7.03
C ARG A 121 11.64 11.79 5.76
N TYR A 122 12.76 11.55 5.07
CA TYR A 122 12.79 10.69 3.89
C TYR A 122 12.28 9.27 4.19
N VAL A 123 12.74 8.67 5.28
CA VAL A 123 12.36 7.30 5.65
C VAL A 123 10.86 7.23 5.98
N VAL A 124 10.33 8.24 6.66
CA VAL A 124 8.91 8.35 6.99
C VAL A 124 8.07 8.54 5.73
N ASP A 125 8.42 9.48 4.85
CA ASP A 125 7.69 9.76 3.61
C ASP A 125 7.68 8.53 2.66
N THR A 126 8.82 7.85 2.52
CA THR A 126 8.90 6.60 1.75
C THR A 126 8.08 5.49 2.39
N ALA A 127 8.14 5.31 3.71
CA ALA A 127 7.37 4.29 4.41
C ALA A 127 5.86 4.53 4.29
N THR A 128 5.40 5.78 4.43
CA THR A 128 4.00 6.16 4.22
C THR A 128 3.55 5.86 2.80
N THR A 129 4.36 6.20 1.79
CA THR A 129 4.06 5.90 0.38
C THR A 129 3.94 4.40 0.14
N LEU A 130 4.88 3.61 0.67
CA LEU A 130 4.82 2.15 0.60
C LEU A 130 3.55 1.60 1.27
N LEU A 131 3.17 2.15 2.42
CA LEU A 131 1.99 1.72 3.16
C LEU A 131 0.69 2.05 2.40
N ILE A 132 0.63 3.21 1.73
CA ILE A 132 -0.47 3.54 0.82
C ILE A 132 -0.59 2.49 -0.29
N TYR A 133 0.51 2.13 -0.96
CA TYR A 133 0.47 1.09 -2.01
C TYR A 133 0.08 -0.29 -1.48
N VAL A 134 0.51 -0.65 -0.27
CA VAL A 134 0.07 -1.89 0.39
C VAL A 134 -1.43 -1.87 0.66
N MET A 135 -1.96 -0.75 1.19
CA MET A 135 -3.40 -0.58 1.42
C MET A 135 -4.19 -0.64 0.11
N LEU A 136 -3.69 0.00 -0.96
CA LEU A 136 -4.30 -0.07 -2.28
C LEU A 136 -4.32 -1.49 -2.84
N GLY A 137 -3.22 -2.22 -2.73
CA GLY A 137 -3.15 -3.62 -3.15
C GLY A 137 -4.09 -4.53 -2.35
N TRP A 138 -4.23 -4.28 -1.05
CA TRP A 138 -5.19 -5.00 -0.20
C TRP A 138 -6.64 -4.72 -0.60
N GLY A 139 -7.00 -3.46 -0.84
CA GLY A 139 -8.34 -3.13 -1.30
C GLY A 139 -8.66 -3.69 -2.68
N LEU A 140 -7.69 -3.68 -3.61
CA LEU A 140 -7.83 -4.34 -4.90
C LEU A 140 -8.01 -5.87 -4.76
N ASN A 141 -7.32 -6.50 -3.81
CA ASN A 141 -7.47 -7.93 -3.53
C ASN A 141 -8.88 -8.28 -3.01
N ILE A 142 -9.56 -7.36 -2.33
CA ILE A 142 -10.97 -7.57 -1.93
C ILE A 142 -11.86 -7.62 -3.17
N VAL A 143 -11.70 -6.68 -4.10
CA VAL A 143 -12.56 -6.59 -5.30
C VAL A 143 -12.25 -7.72 -6.28
N VAL A 144 -10.99 -7.83 -6.72
CA VAL A 144 -10.60 -8.81 -7.76
C VAL A 144 -10.46 -10.21 -7.17
N GLY A 145 -9.88 -10.32 -5.97
CA GLY A 145 -9.56 -11.60 -5.34
C GLY A 145 -10.76 -12.30 -4.70
N LEU A 146 -11.67 -11.56 -4.06
CA LEU A 146 -12.85 -12.15 -3.39
C LEU A 146 -14.12 -12.06 -4.24
N ALA A 147 -14.38 -10.93 -4.89
CA ALA A 147 -15.59 -10.78 -5.71
C ALA A 147 -15.42 -11.33 -7.14
N GLY A 148 -14.18 -11.55 -7.60
CA GLY A 148 -13.90 -12.09 -8.95
C GLY A 148 -14.22 -11.13 -10.09
N LEU A 149 -14.32 -9.84 -9.80
CA LEU A 149 -14.64 -8.78 -10.76
C LEU A 149 -13.35 -8.17 -11.31
N LEU A 150 -13.28 -7.97 -12.63
CA LEU A 150 -12.17 -7.23 -13.24
C LEU A 150 -12.38 -5.73 -13.01
N ASP A 151 -11.61 -5.17 -12.07
CA ASP A 151 -11.62 -3.74 -11.73
C ASP A 151 -10.31 -3.07 -12.15
N LEU A 152 -10.37 -2.27 -13.22
CA LEU A 152 -9.25 -1.45 -13.71
C LEU A 152 -9.34 0.01 -13.23
N GLY A 153 -10.47 0.39 -12.62
CA GLY A 153 -10.79 1.75 -12.18
C GLY A 153 -10.53 2.01 -10.71
N TYR A 154 -10.05 1.03 -9.96
CA TYR A 154 -9.87 1.09 -8.51
C TYR A 154 -9.18 2.38 -8.00
N VAL A 155 -8.18 2.88 -8.76
CA VAL A 155 -7.42 4.09 -8.39
C VAL A 155 -8.29 5.36 -8.36
N ALA A 156 -9.41 5.39 -9.09
CA ALA A 156 -10.34 6.53 -9.02
C ALA A 156 -11.03 6.66 -7.65
N PHE A 157 -11.39 5.55 -6.99
CA PHE A 157 -11.96 5.62 -5.64
C PHE A 157 -10.95 6.17 -4.63
N TYR A 158 -9.68 5.78 -4.78
CA TYR A 158 -8.58 6.36 -4.02
C TYR A 158 -8.45 7.87 -4.28
N ALA A 159 -8.50 8.30 -5.54
CA ALA A 159 -8.42 9.71 -5.91
C ALA A 159 -9.59 10.53 -5.34
N VAL A 160 -10.83 10.04 -5.45
CA VAL A 160 -12.02 10.72 -4.90
C VAL A 160 -11.88 10.92 -3.39
N GLY A 161 -11.45 9.90 -2.64
CA GLY A 161 -11.22 10.01 -1.20
C GLY A 161 -10.11 11.00 -0.84
N ALA A 162 -8.97 10.93 -1.55
CA ALA A 162 -7.82 11.81 -1.31
C ALA A 162 -8.16 13.28 -1.60
N TYR A 163 -8.84 13.57 -2.72
CA TYR A 163 -9.26 14.93 -3.06
C TYR A 163 -10.37 15.44 -2.15
N SER A 164 -11.30 14.58 -1.72
CA SER A 164 -12.32 14.95 -0.71
C SER A 164 -11.65 15.39 0.59
N TYR A 165 -10.66 14.63 1.06
CA TYR A 165 -9.88 14.99 2.24
C TYR A 165 -9.12 16.31 2.05
N ALA A 166 -8.43 16.47 0.91
CA ALA A 166 -7.66 17.66 0.61
C ALA A 166 -8.54 18.91 0.59
N LEU A 167 -9.68 18.88 -0.09
CA LEU A 167 -10.64 19.99 -0.17
C LEU A 167 -11.25 20.35 1.19
N LEU A 168 -11.65 19.35 1.99
CA LEU A 168 -12.19 19.58 3.34
C LEU A 168 -11.14 20.21 4.26
N SER A 169 -9.89 19.77 4.15
CA SER A 169 -8.80 20.31 4.96
C SER A 169 -8.41 21.72 4.55
N THR A 170 -8.30 22.03 3.25
CA THR A 170 -7.78 23.32 2.79
C THR A 170 -8.84 24.41 2.70
N GLN A 171 -10.03 24.10 2.17
CA GLN A 171 -11.07 25.11 1.94
C GLN A 171 -11.94 25.35 3.17
N PHE A 172 -12.24 24.29 3.93
CA PHE A 172 -13.10 24.39 5.11
C PHE A 172 -12.32 24.42 6.43
N GLY A 173 -11.00 24.17 6.41
CA GLY A 173 -10.16 24.18 7.60
C GLY A 173 -10.56 23.12 8.64
N TRP A 174 -11.24 22.05 8.22
CA TRP A 174 -11.71 21.01 9.13
C TRP A 174 -10.55 20.24 9.74
N SER A 175 -10.75 19.80 10.98
CA SER A 175 -9.73 19.03 11.70
C SER A 175 -9.49 17.68 11.02
N PHE A 176 -8.26 17.17 11.14
CA PHE A 176 -7.86 15.86 10.60
C PHE A 176 -8.87 14.75 10.93
N TRP A 177 -9.34 14.72 12.18
CA TRP A 177 -10.24 13.70 12.71
C TRP A 177 -11.65 13.77 12.16
N LEU A 178 -12.10 14.95 11.70
CA LEU A 178 -13.40 15.12 11.06
C LEU A 178 -13.31 14.85 9.55
N CYS A 179 -12.23 15.32 8.92
CA CYS A 179 -11.97 15.08 7.50
C CYS A 179 -11.85 13.58 7.17
N LEU A 180 -11.22 12.80 8.05
CA LEU A 180 -10.96 11.37 7.80
C LEU A 180 -12.23 10.52 7.60
N PRO A 181 -13.21 10.50 8.53
CA PRO A 181 -14.45 9.75 8.33
C PRO A 181 -15.32 10.34 7.23
N VAL A 182 -15.37 11.67 7.09
CA VAL A 182 -16.21 12.33 6.07
C VAL A 182 -15.68 12.06 4.66
N ALA A 183 -14.37 12.13 4.44
CA ALA A 183 -13.76 11.77 3.17
C ALA A 183 -13.98 10.28 2.83
N GLY A 184 -13.91 9.40 3.84
CA GLY A 184 -14.24 7.99 3.69
C GLY A 184 -15.70 7.76 3.30
N LEU A 185 -16.64 8.47 3.93
CA LEU A 185 -18.06 8.41 3.60
C LEU A 185 -18.36 8.95 2.21
N LEU A 186 -17.71 10.04 1.80
CA LEU A 186 -17.84 10.59 0.45
C LEU A 186 -17.30 9.61 -0.60
N ALA A 187 -16.13 9.02 -0.36
CA ALA A 187 -15.58 7.99 -1.24
C ALA A 187 -16.51 6.76 -1.33
N ALA A 188 -17.07 6.32 -0.21
CA ALA A 188 -18.05 5.23 -0.17
C ALA A 188 -19.36 5.59 -0.91
N ALA A 189 -19.85 6.82 -0.76
CA ALA A 189 -21.05 7.29 -1.45
C ALA A 189 -20.86 7.31 -2.97
N PHE A 190 -19.73 7.83 -3.46
CA PHE A 190 -19.36 7.75 -4.88
C PHE A 190 -19.19 6.29 -5.34
N GLY A 191 -18.60 5.45 -4.49
CA GLY A 191 -18.49 4.00 -4.71
C GLY A 191 -19.83 3.32 -4.91
N ILE A 192 -20.83 3.62 -4.05
CA ILE A 192 -22.19 3.07 -4.16
C ILE A 192 -22.89 3.60 -5.41
N LEU A 193 -22.80 4.91 -5.65
CA LEU A 193 -23.42 5.57 -6.79
C LEU A 193 -22.99 4.95 -8.12
N LEU A 194 -21.72 4.57 -8.23
CA LEU A 194 -21.17 3.92 -9.42
C LEU A 194 -21.29 2.40 -9.41
N GLY A 195 -21.15 1.79 -8.24
CA GLY A 195 -21.30 0.34 -8.07
C GLY A 195 -22.68 -0.14 -8.50
N PHE A 196 -23.73 0.63 -8.21
CA PHE A 196 -25.10 0.23 -8.51
C PHE A 196 -25.38 0.01 -10.02
N PRO A 197 -25.03 0.94 -10.94
CA PRO A 197 -25.07 0.67 -12.38
C PRO A 197 -24.16 -0.48 -12.82
N VAL A 198 -22.96 -0.54 -12.27
CA VAL A 198 -21.87 -1.42 -12.69
C VAL A 198 -22.16 -2.89 -12.37
N LEU A 199 -22.88 -3.18 -11.27
CA LEU A 199 -23.32 -4.52 -10.89
C LEU A 199 -24.20 -5.22 -11.93
N ARG A 200 -24.79 -4.48 -12.87
CA ARG A 200 -25.61 -5.03 -13.97
C ARG A 200 -24.76 -5.55 -15.14
N LEU A 201 -23.48 -5.21 -15.17
CA LEU A 201 -22.53 -5.57 -16.23
C LEU A 201 -21.70 -6.79 -15.80
N ARG A 202 -21.28 -7.61 -16.76
CA ARG A 202 -20.48 -8.82 -16.51
C ARG A 202 -19.32 -8.92 -17.49
N GLY A 203 -18.23 -9.55 -17.03
CA GLY A 203 -17.05 -9.82 -17.85
C GLY A 203 -16.40 -8.55 -18.38
N ASP A 204 -16.16 -8.50 -19.67
CA ASP A 204 -15.37 -7.43 -20.32
C ASP A 204 -16.05 -6.05 -20.24
N TYR A 205 -17.39 -6.01 -20.25
CA TYR A 205 -18.14 -4.77 -20.10
C TYR A 205 -17.87 -4.08 -18.76
N LEU A 206 -17.65 -4.86 -17.70
CA LEU A 206 -17.30 -4.34 -16.39
C LEU A 206 -15.93 -3.66 -16.40
N ALA A 207 -14.96 -4.29 -17.07
CA ALA A 207 -13.60 -3.78 -17.17
C ALA A 207 -13.53 -2.47 -17.96
N ILE A 208 -14.26 -2.37 -19.08
CA ILE A 208 -14.32 -1.17 -19.91
C ILE A 208 -14.90 0.00 -19.11
N VAL A 209 -15.99 -0.24 -18.36
CA VAL A 209 -16.63 0.82 -17.56
C VAL A 209 -15.76 1.26 -16.40
N THR A 210 -15.08 0.34 -15.71
CA THR A 210 -14.17 0.71 -14.61
C THR A 210 -12.97 1.51 -15.11
N LEU A 211 -12.38 1.12 -16.25
CA LEU A 211 -11.32 1.90 -16.91
C LEU A 211 -11.82 3.29 -17.30
N GLY A 212 -12.98 3.36 -17.97
CA GLY A 212 -13.59 4.62 -18.38
C GLY A 212 -13.87 5.55 -17.20
N PHE A 213 -14.39 5.01 -16.10
CA PHE A 213 -14.56 5.75 -14.86
C PHE A 213 -13.23 6.27 -14.29
N GLY A 214 -12.21 5.41 -14.25
CA GLY A 214 -10.84 5.78 -13.87
C GLY A 214 -10.33 6.99 -14.63
N GLU A 215 -10.52 6.96 -15.95
CA GLU A 215 -10.12 8.03 -16.85
C GLU A 215 -10.96 9.31 -16.68
N ILE A 216 -12.28 9.19 -16.53
CA ILE A 216 -13.16 10.33 -16.27
C ILE A 216 -12.72 11.08 -15.01
N ILE A 217 -12.47 10.36 -13.91
CA ILE A 217 -12.01 11.00 -12.67
C ILE A 217 -10.66 11.70 -12.88
N ARG A 218 -9.72 11.05 -13.58
CA ARG A 218 -8.43 11.68 -13.90
C ARG A 218 -8.60 12.98 -14.67
N VAL A 219 -9.43 12.98 -15.73
CA VAL A 219 -9.71 14.16 -16.57
C VAL A 219 -10.39 15.25 -15.76
N VAL A 220 -11.40 14.90 -14.95
CA VAL A 220 -12.11 15.85 -14.09
C VAL A 220 -11.13 16.51 -13.11
N LEU A 221 -10.31 15.73 -12.42
CA LEU A 221 -9.37 16.25 -11.44
C LEU A 221 -8.28 17.15 -12.06
N THR A 222 -7.83 16.87 -13.29
CA THR A 222 -6.78 17.66 -13.95
C THR A 222 -7.30 18.89 -14.69
N ASN A 223 -8.57 18.90 -15.12
CA ASN A 223 -9.16 20.02 -15.85
C ASN A 223 -9.98 20.97 -14.98
N TRP A 224 -10.47 20.52 -13.82
CA TRP A 224 -11.32 21.33 -12.95
C TRP A 224 -10.52 22.31 -12.07
N SER A 225 -9.95 23.34 -12.71
CA SER A 225 -9.10 24.33 -12.06
C SER A 225 -9.74 25.02 -10.84
N GLU A 226 -11.03 25.36 -10.92
CA GLU A 226 -11.73 26.09 -9.86
C GLU A 226 -11.78 25.34 -8.52
N VAL A 227 -11.88 24.00 -8.56
CA VAL A 227 -12.04 23.18 -7.35
C VAL A 227 -10.75 22.49 -6.98
N THR A 228 -10.10 21.80 -7.92
CA THR A 228 -8.95 20.92 -7.63
C THR A 228 -7.61 21.59 -7.88
N ASN A 229 -7.61 22.84 -8.36
CA ASN A 229 -6.43 23.53 -8.89
C ASN A 229 -5.85 22.81 -10.14
N GLY A 230 -6.67 21.98 -10.80
CA GLY A 230 -6.35 21.31 -12.06
C GLY A 230 -5.12 20.41 -11.97
N SER A 231 -4.21 20.53 -12.93
CA SER A 231 -2.98 19.72 -13.01
C SER A 231 -1.96 20.01 -11.91
N GLN A 232 -2.05 21.15 -11.22
CA GLN A 232 -1.17 21.48 -10.11
C GLN A 232 -1.54 20.75 -8.82
N GLY A 233 -2.80 20.33 -8.69
CA GLY A 233 -3.33 19.70 -7.49
C GLY A 233 -3.37 20.62 -6.28
N ILE A 234 -3.74 20.06 -5.13
CA ILE A 234 -3.94 20.79 -3.87
C ILE A 234 -2.69 20.70 -3.01
N ALA A 235 -2.08 21.85 -2.73
CA ALA A 235 -0.94 22.00 -1.83
C ALA A 235 -1.37 22.56 -0.45
N GLY A 236 -0.46 22.56 0.53
CA GLY A 236 -0.72 23.17 1.84
C GLY A 236 -1.67 22.39 2.75
N ILE A 237 -1.88 21.10 2.49
CA ILE A 237 -2.72 20.24 3.33
C ILE A 237 -2.13 20.19 4.74
N SER A 238 -2.96 20.52 5.73
CA SER A 238 -2.55 20.52 7.13
C SER A 238 -2.12 19.12 7.55
N ARG A 239 -0.97 19.04 8.24
CA ARG A 239 -0.48 17.75 8.75
C ARG A 239 -1.45 17.19 9.79
N PRO A 240 -1.58 15.85 9.90
CA PRO A 240 -2.34 15.24 10.99
C PRO A 240 -1.85 15.79 12.33
N SER A 241 -2.77 16.12 13.22
CA SER A 241 -2.49 16.54 14.61
C SER A 241 -3.25 15.65 15.56
N PHE A 242 -2.69 15.30 16.72
CA PHE A 242 -3.41 14.55 17.74
C PHE A 242 -4.27 15.51 18.56
N PHE A 243 -5.56 15.63 18.25
CA PHE A 243 -6.49 16.52 18.97
C PHE A 243 -5.94 17.94 19.23
N GLY A 244 -5.35 18.57 18.21
CA GLY A 244 -4.77 19.92 18.32
C GLY A 244 -3.32 19.98 18.79
N LEU A 245 -2.71 18.85 19.19
CA LEU A 245 -1.27 18.78 19.45
C LEU A 245 -0.50 18.51 18.15
N PRO A 246 0.42 19.40 17.73
CA PRO A 246 1.27 19.17 16.58
C PRO A 246 2.29 18.07 16.88
N PHE A 247 2.51 17.14 15.94
CA PHE A 247 3.55 16.10 16.06
C PHE A 247 4.99 16.64 15.85
N VAL A 248 5.15 17.97 15.74
CA VAL A 248 6.45 18.65 15.58
C VAL A 248 6.50 19.80 16.61
N PRO A 249 7.64 20.02 17.29
CA PRO A 249 7.83 21.20 18.14
C PRO A 249 7.60 22.49 17.35
N GLU A 250 6.99 23.50 17.98
CA GLU A 250 6.59 24.80 17.39
C GLU A 250 7.72 25.59 16.70
N GLY A 251 8.98 25.12 16.74
CA GLY A 251 10.15 25.79 16.15
C GLY A 251 10.52 25.41 14.72
N THR A 252 9.86 24.45 14.05
CA THR A 252 10.15 24.15 12.62
C THR A 252 9.30 24.96 11.65
N ALA A 253 8.24 25.63 12.13
CA ALA A 253 7.39 26.51 11.32
C ALA A 253 8.11 27.77 10.82
N SER A 254 9.20 28.20 11.48
CA SER A 254 10.00 29.37 11.05
C SER A 254 10.92 29.09 9.86
N SER A 255 11.23 27.81 9.57
CA SER A 255 12.01 27.43 8.37
C SER A 255 11.18 27.31 7.09
N SER A 256 9.85 27.49 7.19
CA SER A 256 8.92 27.51 6.05
C SER A 256 8.40 28.90 5.71
N LEU A 257 9.12 29.96 6.08
CA LEU A 257 9.14 31.21 5.29
C LEU A 257 9.86 30.92 3.95
N SER A 258 9.38 29.92 3.21
CA SER A 258 8.72 30.07 1.91
C SER A 258 9.42 31.09 1.02
N PHE A 259 10.05 30.54 -0.02
CA PHE A 259 10.49 31.20 -1.25
C PHE A 259 9.36 31.96 -1.99
N SER A 260 8.23 32.24 -1.36
CA SER A 260 7.09 32.97 -1.94
C SER A 260 7.11 34.46 -1.62
N GLU A 261 8.12 34.96 -0.89
CA GLU A 261 8.37 36.39 -0.66
C GLU A 261 9.58 36.95 -1.44
N PHE A 262 10.01 36.27 -2.51
CA PHE A 262 10.89 36.84 -3.54
C PHE A 262 10.40 36.51 -4.95
#